data_AF-A0A3A4PGJ5-F1
#
_entry.id   AF-A0A3A4PGJ5-F1
#
_cell.length_a   1.000
_cell.length_b   1.000
_cell.length_c   1.000
_cell.angle_alpha   90.00
_cell.angle_beta   90.00
_cell.angle_gamma   90.00
#
_symmetry.space_group_name_H-M   'P 1'
#
loop_
_entity.id
_entity.type
_entity.pdbx_description
1 polymer ?
#
loop_
_entity_poly.entity_id
_entity_poly.type
_entity_poly.pdbx_seq_one_letter_code
_entity_poly.pdbx_strand_id
1 'polypeptide(L)'
;MTDNNHSFTLIELLIVVAIIGILAAIAVPNFLNAQLRTKVTRVYSDMGAIGTALEMYHLDNNKYAPSNYIESHPKRALRHLTTPIAYM
;
A
#
# COMPACT_ATOMS: atom_id res chain seq x y z
N MET A 1 34.86 -7.97 -43.90
CA MET A 1 33.65 -8.19 -43.09
C MET A 1 33.98 -9.27 -42.06
N THR A 2 33.99 -8.96 -40.77
CA THR A 2 34.16 -9.97 -39.70
C THR A 2 32.82 -10.13 -38.99
N ASP A 3 32.05 -11.13 -39.40
CA ASP A 3 30.79 -11.46 -38.76
C ASP A 3 31.06 -12.31 -37.52
N ASN A 4 31.07 -11.65 -36.36
CA ASN A 4 31.14 -12.27 -35.03
C ASN A 4 29.79 -12.92 -34.72
N ASN A 5 29.46 -14.03 -35.39
CA ASN A 5 28.29 -14.83 -35.04
C ASN A 5 28.53 -15.51 -33.69
N HIS A 6 28.13 -14.82 -32.62
CA HIS A 6 28.07 -15.37 -31.27
C HIS A 6 26.98 -16.44 -31.24
N SER A 7 27.42 -17.69 -31.24
CA SER A 7 26.54 -18.84 -31.04
C SER A 7 26.06 -18.86 -29.59
N PHE A 8 24.78 -18.57 -29.37
CA PHE A 8 24.10 -18.71 -28.09
C PHE A 8 23.84 -20.20 -27.81
N THR A 9 24.17 -20.70 -26.62
CA THR A 9 23.97 -22.12 -26.30
C THR A 9 22.68 -22.33 -25.51
N LEU A 10 21.99 -23.45 -25.76
CA LEU A 10 20.78 -23.80 -24.99
C LEU A 10 21.09 -24.01 -23.50
N ILE A 11 22.29 -24.49 -23.17
CA ILE A 11 22.72 -24.70 -21.79
C ILE A 11 22.94 -23.37 -21.04
N GLU A 12 23.43 -22.34 -21.73
CA GLU A 12 23.60 -21.01 -21.16
C GLU A 12 22.24 -20.39 -20.80
N LEU A 13 21.23 -20.50 -21.68
CA LEU A 13 19.86 -20.09 -21.35
C LEU A 13 19.30 -20.89 -20.16
N LEU A 14 19.53 -22.21 -20.15
CA LEU A 14 18.98 -23.12 -19.13
C LEU A 14 19.52 -22.79 -17.73
N ILE A 15 20.82 -22.51 -17.61
CA ILE A 15 21.42 -22.11 -16.33
C ILE A 15 20.86 -20.76 -15.88
N VAL A 16 20.68 -19.81 -16.80
CA VAL A 16 20.13 -18.47 -16.48
C VAL A 16 18.71 -18.59 -15.91
N VAL A 17 17.81 -19.31 -16.58
CA VAL A 17 16.43 -19.47 -16.08
C VAL A 17 16.38 -20.29 -14.79
N ALA A 18 17.30 -21.24 -14.59
CA ALA A 18 17.42 -21.97 -13.33
C ALA A 18 17.80 -21.05 -12.16
N ILE A 19 18.81 -20.18 -12.36
CA ILE A 19 19.22 -19.20 -11.33
C ILE A 19 18.09 -18.21 -11.05
N ILE A 20 17.44 -17.64 -12.08
CA ILE A 20 16.30 -16.74 -11.93
C ILE A 20 15.16 -17.43 -11.17
N GLY A 21 14.89 -18.71 -11.47
CA GLY A 21 13.87 -19.51 -10.78
C GLY A 21 14.15 -19.65 -9.29
N ILE A 22 15.39 -19.93 -8.90
CA ILE A 22 15.80 -20.04 -7.48
C ILE A 22 15.64 -18.69 -6.77
N LEU A 23 16.11 -17.61 -7.39
CA LEU A 23 15.98 -16.26 -6.83
C LEU A 23 14.51 -15.85 -6.69
N ALA A 24 13.68 -16.13 -7.71
CA ALA A 24 12.26 -15.82 -7.69
C ALA A 24 11.50 -16.62 -6.62
N ALA A 25 11.83 -17.90 -6.43
CA ALA A 25 11.20 -18.74 -5.41
C ALA A 25 11.39 -18.18 -3.98
N ILE A 26 12.53 -17.55 -3.70
CA ILE A 26 12.80 -16.91 -2.40
C ILE A 26 12.23 -15.48 -2.36
N ALA A 27 12.37 -14.72 -3.44
CA ALA A 27 12.00 -13.32 -3.49
C ALA A 27 10.48 -13.08 -3.48
N VAL A 28 9.71 -13.89 -4.22
CA VAL A 28 8.25 -13.71 -4.36
C VAL A 28 7.51 -13.78 -3.02
N PRO A 29 7.66 -14.81 -2.17
CA PRO A 29 6.95 -14.86 -0.88
C PRO A 29 7.39 -13.73 0.05
N ASN A 30 8.68 -13.39 0.07
CA ASN A 30 9.19 -12.27 0.86
C ASN A 30 8.57 -10.93 0.42
N PHE A 31 8.48 -10.70 -0.90
CA PHE A 31 7.86 -9.51 -1.48
C PHE A 31 6.37 -9.43 -1.15
N LEU A 32 5.62 -10.53 -1.23
CA LEU A 32 4.22 -10.58 -0.85
C LEU A 32 4.01 -10.24 0.64
N ASN A 33 4.85 -10.80 1.53
CA ASN A 33 4.80 -10.49 2.96
C ASN A 33 5.13 -9.01 3.24
N ALA A 34 6.11 -8.43 2.54
CA ALA A 34 6.43 -7.01 2.65
C ALA A 34 5.27 -6.12 2.16
N GLN A 35 4.60 -6.50 1.07
CA GLN A 35 3.39 -5.81 0.60
C GLN A 35 2.23 -5.88 1.61
N LEU A 36 2.01 -7.03 2.25
CA LEU A 36 0.99 -7.14 3.29
C LEU A 36 1.31 -6.25 4.49
N ARG A 37 2.57 -6.27 4.94
CA ARG A 37 3.02 -5.40 6.05
C ARG A 37 2.82 -3.93 5.73
N THR A 38 3.20 -3.48 4.54
CA THR A 38 3.02 -2.07 4.12
C THR A 38 1.55 -1.68 4.01
N LYS A 39 0.67 -2.56 3.55
CA LYS A 39 -0.79 -2.31 3.57
C LYS A 39 -1.30 -2.14 5.00
N VAL A 40 -0.88 -3.01 5.91
CA VAL A 40 -1.26 -2.92 7.33
C VAL A 40 -0.73 -1.62 7.95
N THR A 41 0.54 -1.28 7.73
CA THR A 41 1.14 -0.02 8.20
C THR A 41 0.41 1.21 7.66
N ARG A 42 0.00 1.19 6.38
CA ARG A 42 -0.82 2.26 5.79
C ARG A 42 -2.14 2.42 6.53
N VAL A 43 -2.86 1.33 6.78
CA VAL A 43 -4.13 1.39 7.51
C VAL A 43 -3.94 1.97 8.91
N TYR A 44 -2.88 1.57 9.62
CA TYR A 44 -2.57 2.17 10.93
C TYR A 44 -2.29 3.68 10.83
N SER A 45 -1.53 4.11 9.82
CA SER A 45 -1.27 5.53 9.58
C SER A 45 -2.55 6.31 9.28
N ASP A 46 -3.41 5.76 8.41
CA ASP A 46 -4.67 6.38 8.02
C ASP A 46 -5.62 6.48 9.22
N MET A 47 -5.72 5.43 10.04
CA MET A 47 -6.51 5.44 11.28
C MET A 47 -5.99 6.48 12.28
N GLY A 48 -4.66 6.62 12.41
CA GLY A 48 -4.06 7.65 13.25
C GLY A 48 -4.46 9.06 12.80
N ALA A 49 -4.37 9.34 11.50
CA ALA A 49 -4.79 10.62 10.93
C ALA A 49 -6.29 10.90 11.16
N ILE A 50 -7.14 9.89 11.00
CA ILE A 50 -8.58 10.01 11.29
C ILE A 50 -8.83 10.28 12.78
N GLY A 51 -8.11 9.61 13.68
CA GLY A 51 -8.21 9.81 15.12
C GLY A 51 -7.86 11.24 15.53
N THR A 52 -6.74 11.76 15.04
CA THR A 52 -6.36 13.16 15.25
C THR A 52 -7.41 14.13 14.71
N ALA A 53 -7.94 13.87 13.51
CA ALA A 53 -8.97 14.71 12.92
C ALA A 53 -10.25 14.74 13.77
N LEU A 54 -10.66 13.59 14.33
CA LEU A 54 -11.83 13.48 15.21
C LEU A 54 -11.61 14.23 16.54
N GLU A 55 -10.40 14.18 17.08
CA GLU A 55 -10.03 14.90 18.30
C GLU A 55 -10.09 16.41 18.07
N MET A 56 -9.52 16.91 16.97
CA MET A 56 -9.62 18.32 16.62
C MET A 56 -11.06 18.77 16.37
N TYR A 57 -11.88 17.96 15.69
CA TYR A 57 -13.31 18.25 15.52
C TYR A 57 -14.03 18.33 16.87
N HIS A 58 -13.70 17.45 17.81
CA HIS A 58 -14.28 17.44 19.15
C HIS A 58 -13.90 18.69 19.95
N LEU A 59 -12.66 19.16 19.85
CA LEU A 59 -12.22 20.39 20.50
C LEU A 59 -13.06 21.60 20.03
N ASP A 60 -13.37 21.68 18.75
CA ASP A 60 -14.11 22.82 18.19
C ASP A 60 -15.64 22.72 18.40
N ASN A 61 -16.20 21.51 18.33
CA ASN A 61 -17.66 21.29 18.35
C ASN A 61 -18.20 20.71 19.66
N ASN A 62 -17.31 20.43 20.63
CA ASN A 62 -17.58 19.77 21.90
C ASN A 62 -18.33 18.42 21.76
N LYS A 63 -18.30 17.82 20.57
CA LYS A 63 -18.98 16.57 20.18
C LYS A 63 -18.18 15.87 19.09
N TYR A 64 -18.15 14.54 19.10
CA TYR A 64 -17.55 13.78 18.00
C TYR A 64 -18.44 13.78 16.76
N ALA A 65 -17.83 13.68 15.57
CA ALA A 65 -18.56 13.62 14.31
C ALA A 65 -19.53 12.43 14.27
N PRO A 66 -20.73 12.58 13.66
CA PRO A 66 -21.77 11.55 13.68
C PRO A 66 -21.31 10.25 12.98
N SER A 67 -21.33 9.15 13.73
CA SER A 67 -20.86 7.81 13.31
C SER A 67 -21.79 7.09 12.31
N ASN A 68 -23.07 7.50 12.26
CA ASN A 68 -24.14 6.86 11.46
C ASN A 68 -23.92 6.88 9.93
N TYR A 69 -22.89 7.57 9.43
CA TYR A 69 -22.53 7.59 8.01
C TYR A 69 -21.38 6.65 7.63
N ILE A 70 -20.64 6.10 8.60
CA ILE A 70 -19.43 5.30 8.34
C ILE A 70 -19.80 3.93 7.74
N GLU A 71 -20.89 3.31 8.20
CA GLU A 71 -21.29 1.96 7.77
C GLU A 71 -21.86 1.91 6.34
N SER A 72 -22.54 2.96 5.87
CA SER A 72 -23.19 2.95 4.54
C SER A 72 -22.38 3.67 3.45
N HIS A 73 -21.64 4.72 3.80
CA HIS A 73 -20.92 5.56 2.82
C HIS A 73 -19.65 6.15 3.43
N PRO A 74 -18.55 5.39 3.53
CA PRO A 74 -17.33 5.80 4.23
C PRO A 74 -16.77 7.14 3.71
N LYS A 75 -16.85 7.39 2.39
CA LYS A 75 -16.41 8.67 1.78
C LYS A 75 -17.25 9.88 2.17
N ARG A 76 -18.54 9.69 2.52
CA ARG A 76 -19.44 10.79 2.91
C ARG A 76 -19.30 11.13 4.39
N ALA A 77 -19.03 10.14 5.24
CA ALA A 77 -18.77 10.37 6.67
C ALA A 77 -17.62 11.36 6.89
N LEU A 78 -16.54 11.21 6.11
CA LEU A 78 -15.32 12.01 6.19
C LEU A 78 -15.50 13.48 5.77
N ARG A 79 -16.61 13.87 5.11
CA ARG A 79 -16.84 15.26 4.68
C ARG A 79 -16.91 16.25 5.85
N HIS A 80 -17.42 15.81 6.99
CA HIS A 80 -17.51 16.63 8.20
C HIS A 80 -16.14 16.88 8.85
N LEU A 81 -15.12 16.09 8.46
CA LEU A 81 -13.73 16.26 8.90
C LEU A 81 -12.91 17.12 7.93
N THR A 82 -13.42 17.40 6.73
CA THR A 82 -12.71 18.17 5.68
C THR A 82 -13.38 19.50 5.34
N THR A 83 -14.57 19.79 5.87
CA THR A 83 -15.30 21.06 5.68
C THR A 83 -16.14 21.39 6.92
N PRO A 84 -16.32 22.67 7.32
CA PRO A 84 -15.71 23.91 6.80
C PRO A 84 -14.29 24.22 7.31
N ILE A 85 -13.81 23.51 8.33
CA ILE A 85 -12.42 23.50 8.80
C ILE A 85 -11.86 22.11 8.50
N ALA A 86 -10.71 22.04 7.84
CA ALA A 86 -10.07 20.77 7.51
C ALA A 86 -9.27 20.27 8.72
N TYR A 87 -9.73 19.15 9.29
CA TYR A 87 -9.06 18.45 10.38
C TYR A 87 -8.16 17.30 9.86
N MET A 88 -8.18 17.04 8.55
CA MET A 88 -7.30 16.12 7.81
C MET A 88 -6.45 16.86 6.79
#